data_AF-A0A932LBG6-F1
#
_entry.id   AF-A0A932LBG6-F1
#
_cell.length_a   1.000
_cell.length_b   1.000
_cell.length_c   1.000
_cell.angle_alpha   90.00
_cell.angle_beta   90.00
_cell.angle_gamma   90.00
#
_symmetry.space_group_name_H-M   'P 1'
#
loop_
_entity.id
_entity.type
_entity.pdbx_description
1 polymer ?
#
loop_
_entity_poly.entity_id
_entity_poly.type
_entity_poly.pdbx_seq_one_letter_code
_entity_poly.pdbx_strand_id
1 'polypeptide(L)'
;LISREFPPSVWNIYLFHFSDGDNWGEDNELSLRLLGERLLPQANLFCYGQVESPYGSGEFMRSLRRAFDSETENLVLSEIRDKNAIYESIKLFLGKGK
;
A
#
# COMPACT_ATOMS: atom_id res chain seq x y z
N LEU A 1 3.75 16.41 5.22
CA LEU A 1 4.83 16.24 4.23
C LEU A 1 4.30 16.49 2.82
N ILE A 2 3.43 15.63 2.28
CA ILE A 2 2.86 15.75 0.93
C ILE A 2 2.32 17.18 0.65
N SER A 3 1.33 17.64 1.39
CA SER A 3 0.73 18.97 1.16
C SER A 3 1.67 20.17 1.33
N ARG A 4 2.77 20.01 2.08
CA ARG A 4 3.70 21.10 2.41
C ARG A 4 4.89 21.17 1.46
N GLU A 5 5.45 20.00 1.11
CA GLU A 5 6.75 19.90 0.43
C GLU A 5 6.64 19.22 -0.94
N PHE A 6 5.64 18.36 -1.13
CA PHE A 6 5.43 17.62 -2.39
C PHE A 6 3.98 17.77 -2.87
N PRO A 7 3.53 18.98 -3.25
CA PRO A 7 2.16 19.18 -3.68
C PRO A 7 1.86 18.37 -4.97
N PRO A 8 0.76 17.59 -5.02
CA PRO A 8 0.44 16.73 -6.18
C PRO A 8 0.25 17.49 -7.51
N SER A 9 0.07 18.81 -7.48
CA SER A 9 -0.03 19.63 -8.69
C SER A 9 1.29 19.79 -9.44
N VAL A 10 2.43 19.48 -8.81
CA VAL A 10 3.76 19.63 -9.40
C VAL A 10 4.64 18.39 -9.24
N TRP A 11 4.22 17.41 -8.43
CA TRP A 11 4.95 16.17 -8.19
C TRP A 11 4.09 14.95 -8.53
N ASN A 12 4.72 13.94 -9.14
CA ASN A 12 4.17 12.59 -9.15
C ASN A 12 4.58 11.89 -7.85
N ILE A 13 3.60 11.37 -7.11
CA ILE A 13 3.80 10.78 -5.78
C ILE A 13 3.56 9.28 -5.84
N TYR A 14 4.59 8.52 -5.49
CA TYR A 14 4.57 7.06 -5.42
C TYR A 14 4.92 6.65 -4.00
N LEU A 15 4.01 5.93 -3.35
CA LEU A 15 4.15 5.49 -1.97
C LEU A 15 4.39 3.98 -1.94
N PHE A 16 5.45 3.55 -1.25
CA PHE A 16 5.79 2.14 -1.08
C PHE A 16 5.77 1.82 0.41
N HIS A 17 4.84 0.97 0.81
CA HIS A 17 4.67 0.50 2.18
C HIS A 17 4.98 -0.99 2.23
N PHE A 18 6.09 -1.34 2.88
CA PHE A 18 6.44 -2.72 3.20
C PHE A 18 6.20 -2.98 4.67
N SER A 19 5.47 -4.03 5.00
CA SER A 19 5.15 -4.43 6.37
C SER A 19 4.98 -5.94 6.42
N ASP A 20 5.15 -6.57 7.59
CA ASP A 20 4.75 -7.96 7.77
C ASP A 20 3.22 -8.12 7.79
N GLY A 21 2.46 -7.03 7.92
CA GLY A 21 0.99 -7.03 7.91
C GLY A 21 0.36 -7.38 9.24
N ASP A 22 1.15 -7.31 10.32
CA ASP A 22 0.65 -7.27 11.68
C ASP A 22 0.26 -5.83 12.03
N ASN A 23 -0.92 -5.67 12.64
CA ASN A 23 -1.40 -4.39 13.11
C ASN A 23 -2.35 -4.62 14.29
N TRP A 24 -2.44 -3.65 15.19
CA TRP A 24 -3.48 -3.67 16.21
C TRP A 24 -4.83 -3.49 15.53
N GLY A 25 -5.79 -4.39 15.82
CA GLY A 25 -7.10 -4.35 15.16
C GLY A 25 -7.82 -3.00 15.29
N GLU A 26 -7.60 -2.29 16.40
CA GLU A 26 -8.13 -0.95 16.68
C GLU A 26 -7.56 0.12 15.71
N ASP A 27 -6.32 -0.06 15.24
CA ASP A 27 -5.65 0.86 14.34
C ASP A 27 -5.98 0.62 12.86
N ASN A 28 -6.56 -0.54 12.52
CA ASN A 28 -6.90 -0.89 11.14
C ASN A 28 -7.92 0.09 10.56
N GLU A 29 -9.00 0.40 11.28
CA GLU A 29 -10.05 1.30 10.80
C GLU A 29 -9.49 2.71 10.54
N LEU A 30 -8.72 3.25 11.49
CA LEU A 30 -8.10 4.56 11.34
C LEU A 30 -7.11 4.59 10.16
N SER A 31 -6.29 3.53 10.02
CA SER A 31 -5.30 3.42 8.95
C SER A 31 -5.95 3.38 7.57
N LEU A 32 -7.00 2.57 7.40
CA LEU A 32 -7.76 2.49 6.15
C LEU A 32 -8.43 3.83 5.81
N ARG A 33 -9.02 4.49 6.81
CA ARG A 33 -9.64 5.80 6.63
C ARG A 33 -8.62 6.85 6.18
N LEU A 34 -7.47 6.94 6.83
CA LEU A 34 -6.41 7.87 6.45
C LEU A 34 -5.86 7.56 5.06
N LEU A 35 -5.68 6.27 4.73
CA LEU A 35 -5.25 5.86 3.40
C LEU A 35 -6.24 6.33 2.32
N GLY A 36 -7.54 6.06 2.51
CA GLY A 36 -8.59 6.43 1.57
C GLY A 36 -8.84 7.93 1.46
N GLU A 37 -8.90 8.64 2.57
CA GLU A 37 -9.27 10.07 2.59
C GLU A 37 -8.09 11.01 2.33
N ARG A 38 -6.85 10.59 2.66
CA ARG A 38 -5.69 11.49 2.67
C ARG A 38 -4.58 11.07 1.71
N LEU A 39 -4.26 9.79 1.63
CA LEU A 39 -3.08 9.34 0.86
C LEU A 39 -3.41 9.01 -0.59
N LEU A 40 -4.39 8.13 -0.84
CA LEU A 40 -4.78 7.73 -2.19
C LEU A 40 -5.18 8.92 -3.09
N PRO A 41 -5.93 9.93 -2.63
CA PRO A 41 -6.29 11.07 -3.49
C PRO A 41 -5.09 11.95 -3.88
N GLN A 42 -3.97 11.82 -3.17
CA GLN A 42 -2.76 12.62 -3.39
C GLN A 42 -1.65 11.83 -4.08
N ALA A 43 -1.79 10.51 -4.23
CA ALA A 43 -0.79 9.63 -4.80
C ALA A 43 -1.15 9.17 -6.20
N ASN A 44 -0.17 9.19 -7.12
CA ASN A 44 -0.30 8.54 -8.41
C ASN A 44 -0.36 7.02 -8.25
N LEU A 45 0.34 6.49 -7.23
CA LEU A 45 0.35 5.07 -6.91
C LEU A 45 0.67 4.85 -5.43
N PHE A 46 -0.07 3.95 -4.80
CA PHE A 46 0.23 3.38 -3.50
C PHE A 46 0.46 1.88 -3.65
N CYS A 47 1.61 1.42 -3.18
CA CYS A 47 2.04 0.03 -3.23
C CYS A 47 2.18 -0.51 -1.82
N TYR A 48 1.47 -1.59 -1.51
CA TYR A 48 1.61 -2.32 -0.26
C TYR A 48 2.23 -3.69 -0.54
N GLY A 49 3.40 -3.94 0.02
CA GLY A 49 4.10 -5.22 -0.04
C GLY A 49 4.09 -5.90 1.32
N GLN A 50 3.35 -7.00 1.46
CA GLN A 50 3.34 -7.75 2.70
C GLN A 50 4.46 -8.78 2.74
N VAL A 51 5.38 -8.66 3.69
CA VAL A 51 6.39 -9.68 3.98
C VAL A 51 5.75 -10.79 4.81
N GLU A 52 6.00 -12.05 4.44
CA GLU A 52 5.52 -13.19 5.22
C GLU A 52 6.20 -13.21 6.60
N SER A 53 5.41 -13.21 7.68
CA SER A 53 5.92 -13.45 9.04
C SER A 53 5.59 -14.87 9.51
N PRO A 54 6.49 -15.51 10.29
CA PRO A 54 6.32 -16.87 10.78
C PRO A 54 5.05 -17.09 11.63
N TYR A 55 4.49 -16.02 12.19
CA TYR A 55 3.39 -16.09 13.17
C TYR A 55 2.01 -15.87 12.56
N GLY A 56 1.90 -15.82 11.23
CA GLY A 56 0.62 -15.63 10.54
C GLY A 56 0.19 -14.17 10.55
N SER A 57 1.00 -13.31 9.95
CA SER A 57 0.66 -11.91 9.72
C SER A 57 -0.10 -11.77 8.39
N GLY A 58 -1.03 -10.80 8.32
CA GLY A 58 -1.76 -10.51 7.10
C GLY A 58 -3.20 -10.07 7.26
N GLU A 59 -3.59 -9.73 8.48
CA GLU A 59 -4.86 -9.07 8.69
C GLU A 59 -4.92 -7.76 7.90
N PHE A 60 -3.85 -6.97 7.91
CA PHE A 60 -3.89 -5.66 7.27
C PHE A 60 -4.07 -5.75 5.74
N MET A 61 -3.39 -6.68 5.04
CA MET A 61 -3.64 -6.85 3.60
C MET A 61 -5.05 -7.32 3.30
N ARG A 62 -5.64 -8.18 4.14
CA ARG A 62 -7.05 -8.58 4.00
C ARG A 62 -7.99 -7.39 4.21
N SER A 63 -7.68 -6.55 5.20
CA SER A 63 -8.42 -5.31 5.48
C SER A 63 -8.33 -4.33 4.30
N LEU A 64 -7.15 -4.16 3.70
CA LEU A 64 -6.97 -3.37 2.47
C LEU A 64 -7.82 -3.90 1.31
N ARG A 65 -7.76 -5.22 1.05
CA ARG A 65 -8.57 -5.85 -0.01
C ARG A 65 -10.08 -5.73 0.21
N ARG A 66 -10.52 -5.64 1.46
CA ARG A 66 -11.94 -5.51 1.81
C ARG A 66 -12.40 -4.05 1.70
N ALA A 67 -11.56 -3.11 2.11
CA ALA A 67 -11.89 -1.69 2.15
C ALA A 67 -11.80 -1.02 0.78
N PHE A 68 -10.90 -1.50 -0.08
CA PHE A 68 -10.66 -0.96 -1.41
C PHE A 68 -10.98 -2.01 -2.47
N ASP A 69 -11.89 -1.67 -3.38
CA ASP A 69 -12.33 -2.55 -4.47
C ASP A 69 -11.44 -2.39 -5.71
N SER A 70 -11.85 -3.05 -6.81
CA SER A 70 -11.16 -2.98 -8.09
C SER A 70 -11.15 -1.59 -8.74
N GLU A 71 -12.01 -0.67 -8.29
CA GLU A 71 -12.07 0.71 -8.81
C GLU A 71 -10.95 1.58 -8.24
N THR A 72 -10.27 1.12 -7.17
CA THR A 72 -9.11 1.83 -6.61
C THR A 72 -7.87 1.59 -7.50
N GLU A 73 -7.84 2.24 -8.67
CA GLU A 73 -6.83 2.00 -9.71
C GLU A 73 -5.39 2.23 -9.25
N ASN A 74 -5.19 3.15 -8.30
CA ASN A 74 -3.90 3.58 -7.78
C ASN A 74 -3.46 2.83 -6.51
N LEU A 75 -4.07 1.70 -6.19
CA LEU A 75 -3.64 0.80 -5.12
C LEU A 75 -3.15 -0.53 -5.69
N VAL A 76 -1.93 -0.95 -5.33
CA VAL A 76 -1.34 -2.24 -5.73
C VAL A 76 -0.91 -3.00 -4.48
N LEU A 77 -1.35 -4.25 -4.37
CA LEU A 77 -1.05 -5.13 -3.24
C LEU A 77 -0.19 -6.31 -3.71
N SER A 78 0.87 -6.63 -2.99
CA SER A 78 1.78 -7.74 -3.29
C SER A 78 2.15 -8.52 -2.03
N GLU A 79 2.29 -9.85 -2.15
CA GLU A 79 2.81 -10.72 -1.09
C GLU A 79 4.28 -11.06 -1.40
N ILE A 80 5.14 -10.92 -0.40
CA ILE A 80 6.58 -11.14 -0.45
C ILE A 80 6.90 -12.31 0.50
N ARG A 81 6.86 -13.51 -0.06
CA ARG A 81 7.06 -14.77 0.68
C ARG A 81 8.53 -15.09 0.94
N ASP A 82 9.39 -14.62 0.05
CA ASP A 82 10.83 -14.85 0.12
C ASP A 82 11.63 -13.72 -0.55
N LYS A 83 12.95 -13.85 -0.55
CA LYS A 83 13.87 -12.89 -1.18
C LYS A 83 13.67 -12.74 -2.69
N ASN A 84 13.26 -13.80 -3.39
CA ASN A 84 13.01 -13.74 -4.82
C ASN A 84 11.73 -12.95 -5.11
N ALA A 85 10.72 -13.09 -4.25
CA ALA A 85 9.45 -12.38 -4.36
C ALA A 85 9.63 -10.85 -4.28
N ILE A 86 10.67 -10.34 -3.60
CA ILE A 86 10.96 -8.89 -3.54
C ILE A 86 11.08 -8.30 -4.94
N TYR A 87 11.83 -8.95 -5.83
CA TYR A 87 12.06 -8.45 -7.18
C TYR A 87 10.78 -8.46 -8.02
N GLU A 88 9.97 -9.50 -7.87
CA GLU A 88 8.67 -9.61 -8.54
C GLU A 88 7.66 -8.60 -8.01
N SER A 89 7.64 -8.29 -6.70
CA SER A 89 6.81 -7.24 -6.13
C SER A 89 7.21 -5.85 -6.64
N ILE A 90 8.50 -5.56 -6.74
CA ILE A 90 8.97 -4.28 -7.30
C ILE A 90 8.57 -4.16 -8.77
N LYS A 91 8.73 -5.22 -9.58
CA LYS A 91 8.23 -5.24 -10.96
C LYS A 91 6.73 -5.01 -11.05
N LEU A 92 5.95 -5.66 -10.18
CA LEU A 92 4.49 -5.49 -10.13
C LEU A 92 4.13 -4.04 -9.83
N PHE A 93 4.79 -3.42 -8.85
CA PHE A 93 4.56 -2.03 -8.47
C PHE A 93 4.91 -1.07 -9.61
N LEU A 94 6.08 -1.22 -10.22
CA LEU A 94 6.54 -0.31 -11.28
C LEU A 94 5.87 -0.57 -12.64
N GLY A 95 5.37 -1.79 -12.88
CA GLY A 95 4.66 -2.14 -14.11
C GLY A 95 3.26 -1.57 -14.23
N LYS A 96 2.71 -1.04 -13.12
CA LYS A 96 1.40 -0.38 -13.05
C LYS A 96 1.48 1.15 -13.22
N GLY A 97 2.68 1.71 -13.35
CA GLY A 97 2.86 3.15 -13.59
C GLY A 97 2.30 3.54 -14.97
N LYS A 98 1.35 4.49 -14.97
CA LYS A 98 0.95 5.22 -16.20
C LYS A 98 2.10 6.10 -16.68
#